data_AF-A0A455U828-F1
#
_entry.id   AF-A0A455U828-F1
#
_cell.length_a   1.000
_cell.length_b   1.000
_cell.length_c   1.000
_cell.angle_alpha   90.00
_cell.angle_beta   90.00
_cell.angle_gamma   90.00
#
_symmetry.space_group_name_H-M   'P 1'
#
loop_
_entity.id
_entity.type
_entity.pdbx_description
1 polymer ?
#
loop_
_entity_poly.entity_id
_entity_poly.type
_entity_poly.pdbx_seq_one_letter_code
_entity_poly.pdbx_strand_id
1 'polypeptide(L)' 'MTHLKQLEAESIHIIREVAAEFANPVMMYSIGKDSSVMLHLARKSLLPRYTAIPVDACRHHVEVSRDD' A
#
# COMPACT_ATOMS: atom_id res chain seq x y z
N MET A 1 -22.52 -8.45 -1.66
CA MET A 1 -21.22 -7.77 -1.58
C MET A 1 -21.44 -6.45 -0.87
N THR A 2 -20.65 -6.14 0.17
CA THR A 2 -20.76 -4.83 0.86
C THR A 2 -19.95 -3.79 0.07
N HIS A 3 -20.42 -2.55 0.02
CA HIS A 3 -19.76 -1.44 -0.70
C HIS A 3 -18.26 -1.32 -0.35
N LEU A 4 -17.88 -1.51 0.91
CA LEU A 4 -16.49 -1.46 1.36
C LEU A 4 -15.60 -2.57 0.79
N LYS A 5 -16.14 -3.78 0.57
CA LYS A 5 -15.37 -4.88 -0.05
C LYS A 5 -15.07 -4.60 -1.52
N GLN A 6 -15.98 -3.91 -2.20
CA GLN A 6 -15.76 -3.49 -3.59
C GLN A 6 -14.64 -2.45 -3.66
N LEU A 7 -14.69 -1.41 -2.82
CA LEU A 7 -13.63 -0.40 -2.75
C LEU A 7 -12.27 -0.98 -2.36
N GLU A 8 -12.25 -1.93 -1.43
CA GLU A 8 -11.02 -2.63 -1.05
C GLU A 8 -10.41 -3.41 -2.24
N ALA A 9 -11.24 -4.16 -2.98
CA ALA A 9 -10.78 -4.92 -4.14
C ALA A 9 -10.27 -4.01 -5.28
N GLU A 10 -10.97 -2.91 -5.55
CA GLU A 10 -10.59 -1.91 -6.56
C GLU A 10 -9.27 -1.22 -6.19
N SER A 11 -9.12 -0.82 -4.93
CA SER A 11 -7.89 -0.20 -4.45
C SER A 11 -6.68 -1.14 -4.52
N ILE A 12 -6.88 -2.41 -4.15
CA ILE A 12 -5.84 -3.45 -4.26
C ILE A 12 -5.43 -3.66 -5.72
N HIS A 13 -6.38 -3.64 -6.64
CA HIS A 13 -6.11 -3.80 -8.07
C HIS A 13 -5.21 -2.67 -8.59
N ILE A 14 -5.56 -1.42 -8.30
CA ILE A 14 -4.79 -0.23 -8.70
C ILE A 14 -3.35 -0.31 -8.17
N ILE A 15 -3.16 -0.66 -6.89
CA ILE A 15 -1.81 -0.76 -6.30
C ILE A 15 -0.97 -1.83 -7.00
N ARG A 16 -1.59 -2.96 -7.40
CA ARG A 16 -0.88 -4.03 -8.13
C ARG A 16 -0.50 -3.61 -9.55
N GLU A 17 -1.36 -2.88 -10.25
CA GLU A 17 -1.05 -2.37 -11.58
C GLU A 17 0.13 -1.41 -11.52
N VAL A 18 0.12 -0.45 -10.58
CA VAL A 18 1.24 0.47 -10.39
C VAL A 18 2.53 -0.27 -10.02
N ALA A 19 2.45 -1.29 -9.15
CA ALA A 19 3.61 -2.10 -8.79
C ALA A 19 4.15 -2.96 -9.95
N ALA A 20 3.32 -3.27 -10.95
CA ALA A 20 3.71 -4.06 -12.12
C ALA A 20 4.23 -3.18 -13.28
N GLU A 21 3.69 -1.98 -13.44
CA GLU A 21 4.01 -1.09 -14.56
C GLU A 21 5.21 -0.17 -14.29
N PHE A 22 5.46 0.20 -13.03
CA PHE A 22 6.51 1.14 -12.66
C PHE A 22 7.71 0.44 -12.03
N ALA A 23 8.92 0.86 -12.40
CA ALA A 23 10.15 0.28 -11.86
C ALA A 23 10.47 0.71 -10.42
N ASN A 24 10.10 1.94 -10.03
CA ASN A 24 10.38 2.52 -8.72
C ASN A 24 9.13 3.25 -8.16
N PRO A 25 8.02 2.54 -7.90
CA PRO A 25 6.86 3.15 -7.26
C PRO A 25 7.20 3.56 -5.82
N VAL A 26 6.67 4.70 -5.36
CA VAL A 26 6.79 5.19 -3.99
C VAL A 26 5.41 5.54 -3.45
N MET A 27 5.15 5.24 -2.19
CA MET A 27 3.94 5.67 -1.49
C MET A 27 4.24 6.87 -0.61
N MET A 28 3.55 7.99 -0.82
CA MET A 28 3.64 9.15 0.07
C MET A 28 2.82 8.87 1.35
N TYR A 29 3.50 8.90 2.50
CA TYR A 29 2.89 8.62 3.80
C TYR A 29 2.88 9.88 4.68
N SER A 30 1.69 10.37 5.04
CA SER A 30 1.51 11.61 5.80
C SER A 30 1.25 11.41 7.29
N ILE A 31 1.32 10.18 7.80
CA ILE A 31 0.93 9.84 9.19
C ILE A 31 -0.56 10.17 9.47
N GLY A 32 -1.37 10.34 8.42
CA GLY A 32 -2.81 10.60 8.51
C GLY A 32 -3.63 9.32 8.36
N LYS A 33 -4.92 9.40 8.73
CA LYS A 33 -5.87 8.26 8.64
C LYS A 33 -5.93 7.64 7.25
N ASP A 34 -5.93 8.47 6.21
CA ASP A 34 -6.10 8.02 4.83
C ASP A 34 -4.84 7.29 4.35
N SER A 35 -3.67 7.83 4.69
CA SER A 35 -2.38 7.19 4.41
C SER A 35 -2.19 5.87 5.17
N SER A 36 -2.76 5.74 6.38
CA SER A 36 -2.76 4.47 7.13
C SER A 36 -3.64 3.41 6.48
N VAL A 37 -4.82 3.81 5.96
CA VAL A 37 -5.68 2.89 5.18
C VAL A 37 -4.99 2.47 3.89
N MET A 38 -4.35 3.41 3.17
CA MET A 38 -3.56 3.09 1.99
C MET A 38 -2.42 2.11 2.29
N LEU A 39 -1.70 2.30 3.40
CA LEU A 39 -0.63 1.39 3.82
C LEU A 39 -1.18 -0.02 4.09
N HIS A 40 -2.34 -0.12 4.73
CA HIS A 40 -3.01 -1.40 4.96
C HIS A 40 -3.41 -2.09 3.65
N LEU A 41 -3.96 -1.34 2.69
CA LEU A 41 -4.33 -1.85 1.37
C LEU A 41 -3.09 -2.28 0.57
N ALA A 42 -2.00 -1.51 0.63
CA ALA A 42 -0.73 -1.86 0.00
C ALA A 42 -0.17 -3.17 0.55
N ARG A 43 -0.15 -3.35 1.88
CA ARG A 43 0.24 -4.61 2.52
C ARG A 43 -0.59 -5.79 2.00
N LYS A 44 -1.92 -5.63 1.89
CA LYS A 44 -2.79 -6.67 1.32
C LYS A 44 -2.51 -6.97 -0.16
N SER A 45 -2.22 -5.94 -0.95
CA SER A 45 -2.00 -6.08 -2.39
C SER A 45 -0.69 -6.80 -2.73
N LEU A 46 0.33 -6.70 -1.87
CA LEU A 46 1.72 -7.15 -2.12
C LEU A 46 2.06 -8.51 -1.50
N LEU A 47 1.12 -9.20 -0.85
CA LEU A 47 1.32 -10.59 -0.39
C LEU A 47 1.16 -11.58 -1.55
N PRO A 48 1.97 -12.66 -1.69
CA PRO A 48 3.11 -13.10 -0.87
C PRO A 48 4.49 -12.67 -1.44
N ARG A 49 4.52 -11.98 -2.59
CA ARG A 49 5.74 -11.57 -3.28
C ARG A 49 6.20 -10.21 -2.76
N TYR A 50 7.30 -10.28 -2.02
CA TYR A 50 7.95 -9.26 -1.21
C TYR A 50 8.45 -7.99 -1.93
N THR A 51 7.68 -7.42 -2.87
CA THR A 51 7.97 -6.10 -3.43
C THR A 51 7.32 -5.07 -2.53
N ALA A 52 7.97 -4.73 -1.41
CA ALA A 52 7.52 -3.62 -0.59
C ALA A 52 7.67 -2.32 -1.41
N ILE A 53 6.58 -1.57 -1.56
CA ILE A 53 6.66 -0.20 -2.07
C ILE A 53 7.34 0.65 -0.98
N PRO A 54 8.46 1.31 -1.26
CA PRO A 54 9.05 2.26 -0.32
C PRO A 54 8.03 3.34 0.07
N VAL A 55 7.90 3.59 1.36
CA VAL A 55 7.06 4.66 1.90
C VAL A 55 7.94 5.87 2.19
N ASP A 56 7.70 6.96 1.46
CA ASP A 56 8.31 8.25 1.75
C ASP A 56 7.43 8.96 2.78
N ALA A 57 7.85 8.94 4.04
CA ALA A 57 7.19 9.72 5.07
C ALA A 57 7.93 11.03 5.31
N CYS A 58 7.17 12.12 5.43
CA CYS A 58 7.70 13.40 5.90
C CYS A 58 8.55 13.20 7.17
N ARG A 59 9.88 13.21 7.01
CA ARG A 59 10.93 13.10 8.04
C ARG A 59 11.16 11.77 8.78
N HIS A 60 10.47 10.67 8.47
CA HIS A 60 10.72 9.39 9.17
C HIS A 60 10.77 8.19 8.22
N HIS A 61 11.78 7.32 8.35
CA HIS A 61 11.75 6.02 7.69
C HIS A 61 10.64 5.17 8.33
N VAL A 62 9.61 4.84 7.55
CA VAL A 62 8.60 3.86 7.97
C VAL A 62 8.99 2.52 7.35
N GLU A 63 9.61 1.65 8.13
CA GLU A 63 9.81 0.26 7.73
C GLU A 63 8.50 -0.49 7.92
N VAL A 64 7.94 -1.01 6.83
CA VAL A 64 6.75 -1.85 6.89
C VAL A 64 7.16 -3.22 7.39
N SER A 65 7.35 -3.34 8.70
CA SER A 65 7.64 -4.59 9.39
C SER A 65 6.47 -5.57 9.21
N ARG A 66 6.82 -6.86 9.06
CA ARG A 66 5.85 -7.96 9.17
C ARG A 66 5.31 -7.92 10.60
N ASP A 67 4.02 -7.68 10.75
CA ASP A 67 3.31 -8.20 11.91
C ASP A 67 2.97 -9.65 11.53
N ASP A 68 3.68 -10.60 12.14
CA ASP A 68 3.31 -12.03 12.14
C ASP A 68 1.93 -12.24 12.79
#